data_AF-A0A259JXW3-F1
#
_entry.id   AF-A0A259JXW3-F1
#
_cell.length_a   1.000
_cell.length_b   1.000
_cell.length_c   1.000
_cell.angle_alpha   90.00
_cell.angle_beta   90.00
_cell.angle_gamma   90.00
#
_symmetry.space_group_name_H-M   'P 1'
#
loop_
_entity.id
_entity.type
_entity.pdbx_description
1 polymer ?
#
loop_
_entity_poly.entity_id
_entity_poly.type
_entity_poly.pdbx_seq_one_letter_code
_entity_poly.pdbx_strand_id
1 'polypeptide(L)'
;MSAVDTRNISRDSLFLMATLRAEGSDQDHKVKVRNLSSGGMMAESELRLTRGARVSIELRNIGWVSGAVAWVQDSRCGIAFDEEIEPKLARASVNTSGDLSSPRFVRPASIHPTTAADLARLRKI
;
A
#
# COMPACT_ATOMS: atom_id res chain seq x y z
N MET A 1 -36.09 -12.49 2.57
CA MET A 1 -35.41 -11.24 2.18
C MET A 1 -34.17 -11.14 3.05
N SER A 2 -33.04 -11.66 2.57
CA SER A 2 -31.81 -11.87 3.35
C SER A 2 -31.03 -10.58 3.53
N ALA A 3 -30.56 -10.37 4.76
CA ALA A 3 -29.93 -9.17 5.29
C ALA A 3 -28.84 -8.59 4.39
N VAL A 4 -28.94 -7.28 4.15
CA VAL A 4 -27.87 -6.46 3.61
C VAL A 4 -26.79 -6.37 4.69
N ASP A 5 -25.81 -7.26 4.60
CA ASP A 5 -24.60 -7.26 5.42
C ASP A 5 -23.82 -5.97 5.14
N THR A 6 -24.05 -4.97 5.98
CA THR A 6 -23.36 -3.68 5.91
C THR A 6 -21.94 -3.93 6.41
N ARG A 7 -21.08 -4.41 5.51
CA ARG A 7 -19.63 -4.54 5.74
C ARG A 7 -19.01 -3.15 5.86
N ASN A 8 -19.28 -2.49 6.97
CA ASN A 8 -18.54 -1.36 7.47
C ASN A 8 -17.22 -1.86 8.09
N ILE A 9 -16.41 -2.51 7.25
CA ILE A 9 -15.02 -2.78 7.55
C ILE A 9 -14.33 -1.47 7.20
N SER A 10 -13.81 -0.79 8.23
CA SER A 10 -12.89 0.34 8.15
C SER A 10 -12.25 0.43 6.77
N ARG A 11 -12.80 1.32 5.93
CA ARG A 11 -12.35 1.49 4.55
C ARG A 11 -10.99 2.15 4.58
N ASP A 12 -9.95 1.34 4.78
CA ASP A 12 -8.58 1.71 4.51
C ASP A 12 -8.53 2.05 3.02
N SER A 13 -8.72 3.32 2.72
CA SER A 13 -8.58 3.86 1.38
C SER A 13 -7.10 3.81 1.08
N LEU A 14 -6.66 2.72 0.47
CA LEU A 14 -5.30 2.56 -0.01
C LEU A 14 -5.24 3.17 -1.41
N PHE A 15 -4.24 4.00 -1.64
CA PHE A 15 -3.87 4.45 -2.98
C PHE A 15 -2.56 3.73 -3.33
N LEU A 16 -2.66 2.46 -3.72
CA LEU A 16 -1.52 1.67 -4.18
C LEU A 16 -1.62 1.49 -5.69
N MET A 17 -0.49 1.62 -6.39
CA MET A 17 -0.40 1.20 -7.79
C MET A 17 0.00 -0.28 -7.84
N ALA A 18 -0.60 -1.01 -8.77
CA ALA A 18 -0.24 -2.38 -9.08
C ALA A 18 -0.10 -2.56 -10.60
N THR A 19 0.66 -3.56 -11.01
CA THR A 19 0.73 -3.97 -12.41
C THR A 19 -0.25 -5.13 -12.59
N LEU A 20 -1.11 -5.05 -13.60
CA LEU A 20 -2.06 -6.11 -13.95
C LEU A 20 -1.74 -6.63 -15.34
N ARG A 21 -1.66 -7.95 -15.47
CA ARG A 21 -1.52 -8.66 -16.73
C ARG A 21 -2.73 -9.57 -16.91
N ALA A 22 -3.42 -9.45 -18.04
CA ALA A 22 -4.50 -10.38 -18.39
C ALA A 22 -3.90 -11.68 -18.96
N GLU A 23 -4.51 -12.82 -18.65
CA GLU A 23 -4.10 -14.09 -19.25
C GLU A 23 -4.19 -14.03 -20.78
N GLY A 24 -3.12 -14.46 -21.46
CA GLY A 24 -3.00 -14.41 -22.92
C GLY A 24 -2.57 -13.04 -23.49
N SER A 25 -2.39 -12.02 -22.63
CA SER A 25 -1.78 -10.74 -23.01
C SER A 25 -0.36 -10.65 -22.46
N ASP A 26 0.58 -10.17 -23.28
CA ASP A 26 1.93 -9.82 -22.83
C ASP A 26 2.05 -8.33 -22.45
N GLN A 27 0.90 -7.63 -22.36
CA GLN A 27 0.85 -6.23 -21.96
C GLN A 27 0.56 -6.08 -20.47
N ASP A 28 1.41 -5.27 -19.84
CA ASP A 28 1.28 -4.87 -18.46
C ASP A 28 0.51 -3.55 -18.35
N HIS A 29 -0.54 -3.54 -17.52
CA HIS A 29 -1.39 -2.38 -17.29
C HIS A 29 -1.28 -1.88 -15.85
N LYS A 30 -1.01 -0.59 -15.67
CA LYS A 30 -1.01 0.01 -14.32
C LYS A 30 -2.44 0.25 -13.86
N VAL A 31 -2.76 -0.24 -12.67
CA VAL A 31 -4.09 -0.12 -12.06
C VAL A 31 -4.00 0.51 -10.67
N LYS A 32 -5.06 1.23 -10.29
CA LYS A 32 -5.15 1.83 -8.96
C LYS A 32 -5.89 0.88 -8.02
N VAL A 33 -5.19 0.29 -7.07
CA VAL A 33 -5.80 -0.50 -6.01
C VAL A 33 -6.51 0.45 -5.05
N ARG A 34 -7.79 0.21 -4.80
CA ARG A 34 -8.67 1.04 -3.96
C ARG A 34 -8.95 0.39 -2.60
N ASN A 35 -8.99 -0.94 -2.57
CA ASN A 35 -9.03 -1.73 -1.35
C ASN A 35 -8.23 -3.03 -1.56
N LEU A 36 -7.67 -3.57 -0.47
CA LEU A 36 -6.90 -4.81 -0.48
C LEU A 36 -7.22 -5.60 0.79
N SER A 37 -7.55 -6.87 0.61
CA SER A 37 -7.81 -7.86 1.65
C SER A 37 -6.99 -9.12 1.37
N SER A 38 -7.02 -10.11 2.27
CA SER A 38 -6.31 -11.37 2.06
C SER A 38 -6.83 -12.14 0.85
N GLY A 39 -8.14 -12.11 0.59
CA GLY A 39 -8.77 -12.87 -0.50
C GLY A 39 -9.03 -12.08 -1.80
N GLY A 40 -8.71 -10.79 -1.85
CA GLY A 40 -8.96 -10.02 -3.06
C GLY A 40 -8.78 -8.51 -2.93
N MET A 41 -9.01 -7.83 -4.04
CA MET A 41 -8.89 -6.38 -4.16
C MET A 41 -9.90 -5.77 -5.13
N MET A 42 -10.17 -4.49 -4.94
CA MET A 42 -10.83 -3.62 -5.91
C MET A 42 -9.77 -2.77 -6.60
N ALA A 43 -9.77 -2.80 -7.92
CA ALA A 43 -8.90 -1.98 -8.74
C ALA A 43 -9.72 -1.07 -9.65
N GLU A 44 -9.16 0.09 -9.95
CA GLU A 44 -9.64 1.00 -10.98
C GLU A 44 -8.68 0.93 -12.17
N SER A 45 -9.22 0.66 -13.35
CA SER A 45 -8.48 0.48 -14.60
C SER A 45 -9.31 0.96 -15.78
N GLU A 46 -8.63 1.49 -16.80
CA GLU A 46 -9.24 1.78 -18.10
C GLU A 46 -9.32 0.53 -18.99
N LEU A 47 -8.71 -0.58 -18.55
CA LEU A 47 -8.77 -1.86 -19.23
C LEU A 47 -10.17 -2.45 -19.17
N ARG A 48 -10.70 -2.85 -20.33
CA ARG A 48 -11.95 -3.61 -20.43
C ARG A 48 -11.69 -5.06 -20.07
N LEU A 49 -11.82 -5.39 -18.79
CA LEU A 49 -11.78 -6.76 -18.29
C LEU A 49 -13.17 -7.40 -18.37
N THR A 50 -13.19 -8.73 -18.53
CA THR A 50 -14.42 -9.53 -18.50
C THR A 50 -14.49 -10.29 -17.19
N ARG A 51 -15.69 -10.41 -16.61
CA ARG A 51 -15.92 -11.26 -15.44
C ARG A 51 -15.47 -12.71 -15.73
N GLY A 52 -14.74 -13.31 -14.79
CA GLY A 52 -14.17 -14.64 -14.91
C GLY A 52 -12.81 -14.68 -15.63
N ALA A 53 -12.36 -13.57 -16.23
CA ALA A 53 -11.03 -13.51 -16.83
C ALA A 53 -9.95 -13.74 -15.77
N ARG A 54 -8.94 -14.52 -16.13
CA ARG A 54 -7.76 -14.78 -15.30
C ARG A 54 -6.78 -13.62 -15.46
N VAL A 55 -6.20 -13.22 -14.34
CA VAL A 55 -5.31 -12.07 -14.26
C VAL A 55 -4.17 -12.38 -13.29
N SER A 56 -2.99 -11.84 -13.60
CA SER A 56 -1.84 -11.82 -12.70
C SER A 56 -1.59 -10.39 -12.26
N ILE A 57 -1.41 -10.17 -10.97
CA ILE A 57 -1.27 -8.85 -10.38
C ILE A 57 0.03 -8.78 -9.61
N GLU A 58 0.89 -7.85 -9.97
CA GLU A 58 2.09 -7.53 -9.23
C GLU A 58 1.75 -6.53 -8.12
N LEU A 59 1.81 -7.00 -6.87
CA LEU A 59 1.66 -6.18 -5.67
C LEU A 59 3.02 -5.90 -5.06
N ARG A 60 3.25 -4.65 -4.66
CA ARG A 60 4.48 -4.23 -3.97
C ARG A 60 4.74 -5.10 -2.74
N ASN A 61 6.00 -5.52 -2.53
CA ASN A 61 6.45 -6.37 -1.42
C ASN A 61 5.85 -7.80 -1.34
N ILE A 62 4.91 -8.15 -2.23
CA ILE A 62 4.31 -9.49 -2.30
C ILE A 62 4.77 -10.19 -3.59
N GLY A 63 4.85 -9.44 -4.70
CA GLY A 63 5.15 -9.98 -6.02
C GLY A 63 3.89 -10.29 -6.80
N TRP A 64 4.00 -11.25 -7.72
CA TRP A 64 2.91 -11.65 -8.60
C TRP A 64 1.90 -12.56 -7.87
N VAL A 65 0.63 -12.19 -7.96
CA VAL A 65 -0.50 -12.90 -7.38
C VAL A 65 -1.49 -13.23 -8.48
N SER A 66 -1.85 -14.51 -8.59
CA SER A 66 -2.85 -14.97 -9.55
C SER A 66 -4.27 -14.79 -9.00
N GLY A 67 -5.21 -14.50 -9.88
CA GLY A 67 -6.61 -14.37 -9.52
C GLY A 67 -7.55 -14.33 -10.71
N ALA A 68 -8.82 -14.10 -10.41
CA ALA A 68 -9.87 -13.95 -11.40
C ALA A 68 -10.73 -12.71 -11.13
N VAL A 69 -11.22 -12.11 -12.21
CA VAL A 69 -12.14 -10.96 -12.14
C VAL A 69 -13.50 -11.44 -11.63
N ALA A 70 -13.84 -11.13 -10.38
CA ALA A 70 -15.09 -11.52 -9.74
C ALA A 70 -16.29 -10.70 -10.24
N TRP A 71 -16.08 -9.41 -10.52
CA TRP A 71 -17.08 -8.48 -11.05
C TRP A 71 -16.40 -7.29 -11.74
N VAL A 72 -17.13 -6.64 -12.65
CA VAL A 72 -16.72 -5.41 -13.34
C VAL A 72 -17.89 -4.43 -13.32
N GLN A 73 -17.61 -3.18 -12.98
CA GLN A 73 -18.58 -2.09 -12.95
C GLN A 73 -17.87 -0.81 -13.40
N ASP A 74 -18.23 -0.30 -14.58
CA ASP A 74 -17.62 0.87 -15.21
C ASP A 74 -16.09 0.75 -15.30
N SER A 75 -15.34 1.65 -14.66
CA SER A 75 -13.86 1.64 -14.58
C SER A 75 -13.31 0.85 -13.40
N ARG A 76 -14.17 0.14 -12.65
CA ARG A 76 -13.79 -0.64 -11.47
C ARG A 76 -13.98 -2.12 -11.70
N CYS A 77 -13.07 -2.90 -11.16
CA CYS A 77 -13.19 -4.34 -11.11
C CYS A 77 -12.84 -4.85 -9.71
N GLY A 78 -13.51 -5.93 -9.33
CA GLY A 78 -13.13 -6.73 -8.18
C GLY A 78 -12.38 -7.96 -8.66
N ILE A 79 -11.23 -8.22 -8.07
CA ILE A 79 -10.40 -9.39 -8.34
C ILE A 79 -10.36 -10.23 -7.08
N ALA A 80 -10.72 -11.50 -7.21
CA ALA A 80 -10.53 -12.52 -6.19
C ALA A 80 -9.18 -13.20 -6.43
N PHE A 81 -8.37 -13.33 -5.39
CA PHE A 81 -7.10 -14.05 -5.47
C PHE A 81 -7.34 -15.55 -5.38
N ASP A 82 -6.49 -16.33 -6.03
CA ASP A 82 -6.53 -17.80 -5.94
C ASP A 82 -6.03 -18.28 -4.57
N GLU A 83 -5.00 -17.60 -4.07
CA GLU A 83 -4.39 -17.85 -2.77
C GLU A 83 -4.48 -16.60 -1.90
N GLU A 84 -4.61 -16.81 -0.59
CA GLU A 84 -4.64 -15.70 0.35
C GLU A 84 -3.28 -15.02 0.45
N ILE A 85 -3.29 -13.69 0.45
CA ILE A 85 -2.09 -12.86 0.63
C ILE A 85 -2.08 -12.21 2.01
N GLU A 86 -0.91 -11.73 2.45
CA GLU A 86 -0.80 -10.88 3.63
C GLU A 86 -0.87 -9.38 3.25
N PRO A 87 -2.00 -8.68 3.48
CA PRO A 87 -2.20 -7.32 2.97
C PRO A 87 -1.28 -6.28 3.63
N LYS A 88 -0.73 -6.60 4.80
CA LYS A 88 0.19 -5.74 5.55
C LYS A 88 1.51 -5.54 4.79
N LEU A 89 1.98 -6.57 4.08
CA LEU A 89 3.20 -6.50 3.29
C LEU A 89 3.06 -5.48 2.16
N ALA A 90 1.92 -5.47 1.45
CA ALA A 90 1.65 -4.48 0.40
C ALA A 90 1.61 -3.02 0.88
N ARG A 91 1.34 -2.82 2.18
CA ARG A 91 1.32 -1.49 2.81
C ARG A 91 2.66 -1.08 3.41
N ALA A 92 3.56 -2.02 3.65
CA ALA A 92 4.87 -1.72 4.22
C ALA A 92 5.63 -0.76 3.29
N SER A 93 6.27 0.27 3.87
CA SER A 93 7.22 1.07 3.12
C SER A 93 8.28 0.14 2.54
N VAL A 94 8.65 0.28 1.26
CA VAL A 94 9.87 -0.37 0.75
C VAL A 94 11.01 0.27 1.50
N ASN A 95 11.46 -0.43 2.53
CA ASN A 95 12.77 -0.21 3.08
C ASN A 95 13.71 -0.80 2.04
N THR A 96 14.23 0.04 1.15
CA THR A 96 15.39 -0.32 0.35
C THR A 96 16.49 -0.65 1.34
N SER A 97 16.67 -1.94 1.62
CA SER A 97 17.80 -2.46 2.38
C SER A 97 19.05 -2.28 1.53
N GLY A 98 19.56 -1.07 1.56
CA GLY A 98 20.78 -0.58 0.94
C GLY A 98 21.07 0.76 1.60
N ASP A 99 21.65 0.69 2.79
CA ASP A 99 22.06 1.79 3.68
C ASP A 99 21.02 2.24 4.73
N LEU A 100 21.38 2.02 6.01
CA LEU A 100 20.69 2.47 7.21
C LEU A 100 20.90 3.99 7.44
N SER A 101 20.70 4.79 6.40
CA SER A 101 20.78 6.24 6.48
C SER A 101 19.37 6.81 6.47
N SER A 102 18.82 7.04 7.66
CA SER A 102 17.66 7.93 7.81
C SER A 102 17.94 9.25 7.08
N PRO A 103 17.06 9.76 6.20
CA PRO A 103 17.26 11.04 5.55
C PRO A 103 17.52 12.14 6.59
N ARG A 104 18.66 12.83 6.47
CA ARG A 104 19.15 13.87 7.41
C ARG A 104 18.16 15.02 7.70
N PHE A 105 17.05 15.11 6.98
CA PHE A 105 16.09 16.21 7.03
C PHE A 105 14.97 16.06 8.09
N VAL A 106 14.88 14.92 8.80
CA VAL A 106 13.87 14.69 9.86
C VAL A 106 14.45 14.85 11.27
N ARG A 107 15.43 15.75 11.46
CA ARG A 107 15.79 16.20 12.82
C ARG A 107 14.82 17.30 13.23
N PRO A 108 14.02 17.14 14.30
CA PRO A 108 13.36 18.29 14.90
C PRO A 108 14.45 19.24 15.40
N ALA A 109 14.41 20.48 14.94
CA ALA A 109 15.30 21.53 15.41
C ALA A 109 14.90 21.91 16.85
N SER A 110 15.40 21.16 17.84
CA SER A 110 15.43 21.65 19.22
C SER A 110 16.56 22.67 19.32
N ILE A 111 16.30 23.89 18.85
CA ILE A 111 17.10 25.07 19.17
C ILE A 111 16.79 25.38 20.64
N HIS A 112 17.55 24.79 21.55
CA HIS A 112 17.61 25.28 22.92
C HIS A 112 18.87 26.16 23.00
N PRO A 113 18.76 27.49 23.22
CA PRO A 113 19.92 28.26 23.58
C PRO A 113 20.33 27.85 24.99
N THR A 114 21.45 27.14 25.13
CA THR A 114 22.09 26.93 26.42
C THR A 114 22.80 28.23 26.79
N THR A 115 22.17 29.04 27.63
CA THR A 115 22.84 30.13 28.34
C THR A 115 23.80 29.51 29.36
N ALA A 116 25.00 29.14 28.93
CA ALA A 116 26.10 28.78 29.82
C ALA A 116 26.84 30.07 30.21
N ALA A 117 26.21 30.89 31.06
CA ALA A 117 26.88 31.98 31.76
C ALA A 117 27.43 31.43 33.08
N ASP A 118 28.68 30.98 33.00
CA ASP A 118 29.74 31.05 34.01
C ASP A 118 29.32 31.26 35.47
N LEU A 119 29.18 30.14 36.21
CA LEU A 119 29.08 30.10 37.67
C LEU A 119 30.43 29.75 38.34
N ALA A 120 31.57 30.01 37.71
CA ALA A 120 32.89 29.78 38.32
C ALA A 120 33.36 30.94 39.24
N ARG A 121 32.46 31.88 39.60
CA ARG A 121 32.73 32.96 40.57
C ARG A 121 32.04 32.77 41.92
N LEU A 122 32.08 31.55 42.46
CA LEU A 122 31.86 31.36 43.89
C LEU A 122 32.85 30.36 44.49
N ARG A 123 33.98 30.87 44.98
CA ARG A 123 34.48 30.45 46.29
C ARG A 123 35.14 31.62 47.02
N LYS A 124 34.49 31.97 48.13
CA LYS A 124 35.06 32.64 49.31
C LYS A 124 36.18 31.75 49.87
N ILE A 125 37.35 32.32 50.16
CA ILE A 125 37.91 32.70 51.47
C ILE A 125 39.27 33.35 51.17
#